data_AF-A0A2G6N0Z9-F1
#
_entry.id   AF-A0A2G6N0Z9-F1
#
_cell.length_a   1.000
_cell.length_b   1.000
_cell.length_c   1.000
_cell.angle_alpha   90.00
_cell.angle_beta   90.00
_cell.angle_gamma   90.00
#
_symmetry.space_group_name_H-M   'P 1'
#
loop_
_entity.id
_entity.type
_entity.pdbx_description
1 polymer ?
#
loop_
_entity_poly.entity_id
_entity_poly.type
_entity_poly.pdbx_seq_one_letter_code
_entity_poly.pdbx_strand_id
1 'polypeptide(L)'
;MVPAPFVVVVDANALFPLTLRDTLLRAAAAGYYQLRWSEVILDEMERNLVSTDTMSAEKAVRLREHMQRFFPDAMVTDFERLVDAMPNDP
;
A
#
# COMPACT_ATOMS: atom_id res chain seq x y z
N MET A 1 18.45 -13.87 2.25
CA MET A 1 18.33 -12.47 1.80
C MET A 1 18.42 -11.61 3.05
N VAL A 2 19.37 -10.68 3.12
CA VAL A 2 19.41 -9.70 4.23
C VAL A 2 18.15 -8.83 4.07
N PRO A 3 17.33 -8.63 5.11
CA PRO A 3 16.17 -7.75 5.00
C PRO A 3 16.66 -6.37 4.55
N ALA A 4 15.99 -5.78 3.57
CA ALA A 4 16.31 -4.42 3.15
C ALA A 4 16.28 -3.50 4.40
N PRO A 5 17.27 -2.62 4.60
CA PRO A 5 17.48 -1.97 5.90
C PRO A 5 16.35 -1.01 6.30
N PHE A 6 15.56 -0.53 5.34
CA PHE A 6 14.52 0.48 5.58
C PHE A 6 13.12 -0.11 5.49
N VAL A 7 12.29 0.17 6.50
CA VAL A 7 10.85 -0.08 6.46
C VAL A 7 10.18 1.18 5.91
N VAL A 8 9.35 1.01 4.87
CA VAL A 8 8.66 2.12 4.21
C VAL A 8 7.17 1.81 4.15
N VAL A 9 6.37 2.70 4.74
CA VAL A 9 4.92 2.70 4.57
C VAL A 9 4.61 3.45 3.29
N VAL A 10 3.90 2.79 2.36
CA VAL A 10 3.49 3.41 1.08
C VAL A 10 2.02 3.76 1.16
N ASP A 11 1.72 5.05 1.01
CA ASP A 11 0.38 5.62 1.13
C ASP A 11 -0.50 5.36 -0.11
N ALA A 12 -1.82 5.49 0.06
CA ALA A 12 -2.82 5.29 -0.99
C ALA A 12 -2.57 6.22 -2.19
N ASN A 13 -2.15 7.47 -1.94
CA ASN A 13 -1.84 8.45 -2.99
C ASN A 13 -0.68 8.00 -3.90
N ALA A 14 0.27 7.22 -3.38
CA ALA A 14 1.43 6.72 -4.09
C ALA A 14 1.12 5.41 -4.81
N LEU A 15 0.17 4.63 -4.28
CA LEU A 15 -0.35 3.41 -4.92
C LEU A 15 -1.41 3.70 -5.99
N PHE A 16 -2.03 4.89 -5.99
CA PHE A 16 -3.07 5.24 -6.95
C PHE A 16 -2.56 5.32 -8.40
N PRO A 17 -1.61 6.19 -8.78
CA PRO A 17 -1.18 6.31 -10.16
C PRO A 17 -0.35 5.10 -10.58
N LEU A 18 -0.70 4.50 -11.72
CA LEU A 18 -0.14 3.24 -12.19
C LEU A 18 1.40 3.24 -12.24
N THR A 19 2.01 4.27 -12.83
CA THR A 19 3.46 4.33 -13.02
C THR A 19 4.22 4.41 -11.69
N LEU A 20 3.71 5.18 -10.73
CA LEU A 20 4.35 5.30 -9.42
C LEU A 20 4.19 4.01 -8.63
N ARG A 21 2.97 3.44 -8.59
CA ARG A 21 2.72 2.14 -7.96
C ARG A 21 3.65 1.07 -8.51
N ASP A 22 3.71 0.89 -9.84
CA ASP A 22 4.56 -0.14 -10.46
C ASP A 22 6.04 0.07 -10.12
N THR A 23 6.52 1.32 -10.14
CA THR A 23 7.91 1.66 -9.78
C THR A 23 8.22 1.28 -8.33
N LEU A 24 7.36 1.67 -7.39
CA LEU A 24 7.53 1.39 -5.96
C LEU A 24 7.47 -0.11 -5.66
N LEU A 25 6.47 -0.82 -6.21
CA LEU A 25 6.34 -2.26 -6.04
C LEU A 25 7.56 -3.00 -6.61
N ARG A 26 8.06 -2.61 -7.78
CA ARG A 26 9.28 -3.22 -8.35
C ARG A 26 10.52 -2.91 -7.52
N ALA A 27 10.64 -1.71 -6.97
CA ALA A 27 11.74 -1.37 -6.09
C ALA A 27 11.72 -2.22 -4.79
N ALA A 28 10.55 -2.39 -4.19
CA ALA A 28 10.37 -3.30 -3.06
C ALA A 28 10.72 -4.75 -3.44
N ALA A 29 10.23 -5.24 -4.59
CA ALA A 29 10.52 -6.58 -5.08
C ALA A 29 12.02 -6.83 -5.35
N ALA A 30 12.75 -5.79 -5.76
CA ALA A 30 14.20 -5.82 -5.95
C ALA A 30 14.99 -5.70 -4.62
N GLY A 31 14.32 -5.58 -3.48
CA GLY A 31 14.96 -5.53 -2.17
C GLY A 31 15.53 -4.17 -1.79
N TYR A 32 15.08 -3.08 -2.43
CA TYR A 32 15.53 -1.73 -2.04
C TYR A 32 14.97 -1.28 -0.68
N TYR A 33 13.78 -1.77 -0.29
CA TYR A 33 13.16 -1.50 1.00
C TYR A 33 12.11 -2.57 1.37
N GLN A 34 11.74 -2.62 2.65
CA GLN A 34 10.65 -3.44 3.17
C GLN A 34 9.33 -2.67 3.06
N LEU A 35 8.50 -3.08 2.12
CA LEU A 35 7.19 -2.48 1.86
C LEU A 35 6.20 -2.76 2.99
N ARG A 36 5.46 -1.72 3.39
CA ARG A 36 4.36 -1.80 4.36
C ARG A 36 3.15 -1.00 3.90
N TRP A 37 1.96 -1.50 4.18
CA TRP A 37 0.67 -0.82 4.04
C TRP A 37 -0.33 -1.39 5.06
N SER A 38 -1.42 -0.67 5.31
CA SER A 38 -2.54 -1.14 6.09
C SER A 38 -3.74 -1.46 5.20
N GLU A 39 -4.74 -2.14 5.77
CA GLU A 39 -6.03 -2.37 5.12
C GLU A 39 -6.68 -1.04 4.71
N VAL A 40 -6.62 -0.03 5.59
CA VAL A 40 -7.16 1.31 5.35
C VAL A 40 -6.54 1.96 4.10
N ILE A 41 -5.22 1.84 3.92
CA ILE A 41 -4.50 2.36 2.75
C ILE A 41 -4.93 1.64 1.47
N LEU A 42 -5.02 0.30 1.50
CA LEU A 42 -5.43 -0.47 0.32
C LEU A 42 -6.89 -0.22 -0.05
N ASP A 43 -7.78 -0.09 0.95
CA ASP A 43 -9.17 0.27 0.72
C ASP A 43 -9.29 1.66 0.11
N GLU A 44 -8.51 2.64 0.58
CA GLU A 44 -8.52 4.00 0.01
C GLU A 44 -8.02 4.01 -1.43
N MET A 45 -6.92 3.31 -1.72
CA MET A 45 -6.43 3.15 -3.09
C MET A 45 -7.50 2.53 -3.99
N GLU A 46 -8.11 1.42 -3.56
CA GLU A 46 -9.14 0.70 -4.33
C GLU A 46 -10.38 1.59 -4.58
N ARG A 47 -10.91 2.24 -3.54
CA ARG A 47 -12.06 3.16 -3.65
C ARG A 47 -11.76 4.30 -4.62
N ASN A 48 -10.59 4.93 -4.51
CA ASN A 48 -10.22 6.05 -5.37
C ASN A 48 -10.08 5.60 -6.83
N LEU A 49 -9.47 4.44 -7.08
CA LEU A 49 -9.32 3.88 -8.42
C LEU A 49 -10.66 3.65 -9.14
N VAL A 50 -11.69 3.27 -8.39
CA VAL A 50 -13.05 3.09 -8.91
C VAL A 50 -13.78 4.43 -9.04
N SER A 51 -13.72 5.29 -8.02
CA SER A 51 -14.47 6.56 -8.01
C SER A 51 -13.98 7.58 -9.04
N THR A 52 -12.73 7.46 -9.48
CA THR A 52 -12.15 8.31 -10.54
C THR A 52 -12.21 7.66 -11.94
N ASP A 53 -13.00 6.60 -12.11
CA ASP A 53 -13.12 5.83 -13.38
C ASP A 53 -11.78 5.36 -13.96
N THR A 54 -10.74 5.27 -13.12
CA THR A 54 -9.40 4.83 -13.55
C THR A 54 -9.37 3.33 -13.85
N MET A 55 -10.23 2.57 -13.17
CA MET A 55 -10.49 1.16 -13.44
C MET A 55 -11.87 0.74 -12.95
N SER A 56 -12.38 -0.39 -13.45
CA SER A 56 -13.60 -0.99 -12.91
C SER A 56 -13.34 -1.59 -11.53
N ALA A 57 -14.40 -1.76 -10.74
CA ALA A 57 -14.33 -2.37 -9.41
C ALA A 57 -13.65 -3.75 -9.43
N GLU A 58 -13.98 -4.59 -10.42
CA GLU A 58 -13.41 -5.93 -10.54
C GLU A 58 -11.89 -5.87 -10.81
N LYS A 59 -11.44 -4.89 -11.60
CA LYS A 59 -10.00 -4.68 -11.85
C LYS A 59 -9.29 -4.16 -10.61
N ALA A 60 -9.92 -3.30 -9.83
CA ALA A 60 -9.37 -2.76 -8.59
C ALA A 60 -9.18 -3.85 -7.52
N VAL A 61 -10.21 -4.67 -7.30
CA VAL A 61 -10.16 -5.84 -6.41
C VAL A 61 -9.04 -6.79 -6.84
N ARG A 62 -8.99 -7.14 -8.13
CA ARG A 62 -7.95 -8.04 -8.65
C ARG A 62 -6.53 -7.47 -8.52
N LEU A 63 -6.36 -6.16 -8.72
CA LEU A 63 -5.08 -5.49 -8.51
C LEU A 63 -4.63 -5.63 -7.05
N ARG A 64 -5.53 -5.35 -6.11
CA ARG A 64 -5.27 -5.49 -4.68
C ARG A 64 -4.92 -6.93 -4.30
N GLU A 65 -5.67 -7.92 -4.78
CA GLU A 65 -5.37 -9.34 -4.54
C GLU A 65 -3.98 -9.73 -5.04
N HIS A 66 -3.60 -9.26 -6.24
CA HIS A 66 -2.25 -9.49 -6.78
C HIS A 66 -1.16 -8.85 -5.91
N MET A 67 -1.36 -7.61 -5.45
CA MET A 67 -0.41 -6.92 -4.57
C MET A 67 -0.22 -7.68 -3.26
N GLN A 68 -1.30 -8.09 -2.60
CA GLN A 68 -1.24 -8.84 -1.34
C GLN A 68 -0.58 -10.22 -1.53
N ARG A 69 -0.89 -10.91 -2.62
CA ARG A 69 -0.28 -12.21 -2.94
C ARG A 69 1.23 -12.10 -3.17
N PHE A 70 1.69 -11.01 -3.81
CA PHE A 70 3.11 -10.83 -4.11
C PHE A 70 3.92 -10.35 -2.89
N PHE A 71 3.27 -9.62 -1.98
CA PHE A 71 3.89 -9.09 -0.76
C PHE A 71 3.15 -9.58 0.50
N PRO A 72 3.24 -10.88 0.83
CA PRO A 72 2.48 -11.48 1.94
C PRO A 72 2.82 -10.86 3.32
N ASP A 73 4.04 -10.34 3.48
CA ASP A 73 4.52 -9.75 4.73
C ASP A 73 4.36 -8.22 4.79
N ALA A 74 3.68 -7.59 3.82
CA ALA A 74 3.55 -6.12 3.77
C ALA A 74 2.42 -5.56 4.63
N MET A 75 1.46 -6.38 5.05
CA MET A 75 0.32 -5.90 5.84
C MET A 75 0.75 -5.52 7.26
N VAL A 76 0.38 -4.33 7.69
CA VAL A 76 0.51 -3.84 9.07
C VAL A 76 -0.86 -3.84 9.73
N THR A 77 -0.95 -4.48 10.90
CA THR A 77 -2.15 -4.59 11.74
C THR A 77 -1.87 -4.06 13.15
N ASP A 78 -2.92 -3.97 13.98
CA ASP A 78 -2.84 -3.69 15.42
C ASP A 78 -2.26 -2.30 15.80
N PHE A 79 -2.24 -1.38 14.83
CA PHE A 79 -1.78 0.00 15.00
C PHE A 79 -2.91 0.96 15.37
N GLU A 80 -4.17 0.54 15.25
CA GLU A 80 -5.37 1.39 15.41
C GLU A 80 -5.39 2.05 16.78
N ARG A 81 -4.98 1.33 17.83
CA ARG A 81 -4.85 1.85 19.20
C ARG A 81 -3.84 3.00 19.35
N LEU A 82 -2.91 3.14 18.40
CA LEU A 82 -1.92 4.20 18.40
C LEU A 82 -2.44 5.47 17.73
N VAL A 83 -3.45 5.37 16.84
CA VAL A 83 -4.00 6.50 16.10
C VAL A 83 -4.54 7.56 17.04
N ASP A 84 -5.38 7.16 18.00
CA ASP A 84 -5.96 8.07 19.00
C ASP A 84 -4.90 8.66 19.95
N ALA A 85 -3.76 7.98 20.10
CA ALA A 85 -2.65 8.42 20.94
C ALA A 85 -1.62 9.28 20.18
N MET A 86 -1.76 9.43 18.86
CA MET A 86 -0.85 10.20 17.99
C MET A 86 -1.57 11.39 17.34
N PRO A 87 -1.97 12.42 18.13
CA PRO A 87 -2.53 13.63 17.57
C PRO A 87 -1.47 14.39 16.77
N ASN A 88 -1.91 15.06 15.71
CA ASN A 88 -1.07 16.05 15.03
C ASN A 88 -1.00 17.33 15.87
N ASP A 89 0.12 18.06 15.73
CA ASP A 89 0.21 19.43 16.23
C ASP A 89 -0.86 20.29 15.51
N PRO A 90 -1.66 21.09 16.24
CA PRO A 90 -2.76 21.87 15.65
C PRO A 90 -2.33 22.92 14.62
#